data_AF-A0A7J7QJR2-F1
#
_entry.id   AF-A0A7J7QJR2-F1
#
_cell.length_a   1.000
_cell.length_b   1.000
_cell.length_c   1.000
_cell.angle_alpha   90.00
_cell.angle_beta   90.00
_cell.angle_gamma   90.00
#
_symmetry.space_group_name_H-M   'P 1'
#
loop_
_entity.id
_entity.type
_entity.pdbx_description
1 polymer ?
#
loop_
_entity_poly.entity_id
_entity_poly.type
_entity_poly.pdbx_seq_one_letter_code
_entity_poly.pdbx_strand_id
1 'polypeptide(L)'
;MHEEGNTQAAEQHRRNYLKDGRAQAQFLCGLAGGAALTQHAAASSGSGSADRVTELLADMWEDPAATHSKQMASLLHLAVNLQDPSAAVAMLKFVQLGSSRLPAPQADDNHSLADLLQTAVQLQNSTFITALCHSGVGLAAMQDLPAEHLAPVLLLAVHLRNYAAMQQLLQLPSAAGMDTASVLGLLEAAVAGQGGERLVRSLLALPASRDINSSSAATLLRSSFGNGVDFKGGFVSRNDDEAGMDAVQQLLGLSPAADSLLAPHVFKIFKGAAQMNRAETLSMLCQLPGAAQLSPQQLYDVMEQALQHSRRTAAGAVYVLCTQLQSVAVQLDPLQGSAAIGRLLAPHGLNRSEAADLIRLNEDMGEAFDQTLTALLLGLVR
;
A
#
# COMPACT_ATOMS: atom_id res chain seq x y z
N MET A 1 -7.88 -22.97 2.05
CA MET A 1 -9.20 -22.97 2.72
C MET A 1 -9.53 -21.67 3.45
N HIS A 2 -8.58 -20.87 3.98
CA HIS A 2 -8.91 -19.56 4.59
C HIS A 2 -9.03 -18.39 3.59
N GLU A 3 -8.30 -18.37 2.47
CA GLU A 3 -8.42 -17.30 1.46
C GLU A 3 -9.75 -17.32 0.69
N GLU A 4 -10.27 -18.51 0.36
CA GLU A 4 -11.58 -18.65 -0.32
C GLU A 4 -12.72 -18.04 0.50
N GLY A 5 -12.63 -18.10 1.84
CA GLY A 5 -13.59 -17.49 2.75
C GLY A 5 -13.61 -15.95 2.67
N ASN A 6 -12.46 -15.31 2.45
CA ASN A 6 -12.36 -13.86 2.38
C ASN A 6 -12.89 -13.32 1.04
N THR A 7 -12.64 -14.04 -0.06
CA THR A 7 -13.21 -13.72 -1.37
C THR A 7 -14.73 -13.90 -1.40
N GLN A 8 -15.28 -14.96 -0.80
CA GLN A 8 -16.73 -15.16 -0.73
C GLN A 8 -17.43 -14.13 0.14
N ALA A 9 -16.82 -13.74 1.27
CA ALA A 9 -17.35 -12.67 2.13
C ALA A 9 -17.39 -11.33 1.39
N ALA A 10 -16.31 -10.98 0.67
CA ALA A 10 -16.27 -9.77 -0.16
C ALA A 10 -17.33 -9.81 -1.29
N GLU A 11 -17.51 -10.95 -1.94
CA GLU A 11 -18.50 -11.11 -3.02
C GLU A 11 -19.95 -11.05 -2.50
N GLN A 12 -20.23 -11.67 -1.35
CA GLN A 12 -21.54 -11.60 -0.71
C GLN A 12 -21.86 -10.19 -0.21
N HIS A 13 -20.89 -9.49 0.36
CA HIS A 13 -21.02 -8.08 0.73
C HIS A 13 -21.31 -7.23 -0.50
N ARG A 14 -20.61 -7.47 -1.63
CA ARG A 14 -20.88 -6.81 -2.91
C ARG A 14 -22.31 -7.05 -3.42
N ARG A 15 -22.81 -8.29 -3.33
CA ARG A 15 -24.18 -8.64 -3.77
C ARG A 15 -25.25 -7.97 -2.91
N ASN A 16 -25.05 -7.88 -1.60
CA ASN A 16 -25.99 -7.21 -0.71
C ASN A 16 -26.01 -5.70 -0.98
N TYR A 17 -24.85 -5.07 -1.12
CA TYR A 17 -24.75 -3.65 -1.44
C TYR A 17 -25.42 -3.30 -2.78
N LEU A 18 -25.26 -4.14 -3.81
CA LEU A 18 -25.94 -3.95 -5.10
C LEU A 18 -27.48 -4.06 -5.01
N LYS A 19 -27.99 -4.92 -4.12
CA LYS A 19 -29.44 -5.04 -3.89
C LYS A 19 -29.97 -3.79 -3.20
N ASP A 20 -29.28 -3.31 -2.18
CA ASP A 20 -29.67 -2.11 -1.43
C ASP A 20 -29.54 -0.85 -2.28
N GLY A 21 -28.46 -0.73 -3.08
CA GLY A 21 -28.27 0.36 -4.02
C GLY A 21 -29.33 0.41 -5.12
N ARG A 22 -29.79 -0.75 -5.63
CA ARG A 22 -30.92 -0.81 -6.58
C ARG A 22 -32.23 -0.39 -5.92
N ALA A 23 -32.50 -0.83 -4.70
CA ALA A 23 -33.71 -0.45 -3.97
C ALA A 23 -33.71 1.07 -3.63
N GLN A 24 -32.58 1.64 -3.22
CA GLN A 24 -32.42 3.08 -3.00
C GLN A 24 -32.53 3.88 -4.30
N ALA A 25 -31.94 3.42 -5.40
CA ALA A 25 -32.07 4.09 -6.70
C ALA A 25 -33.53 4.10 -7.19
N GLN A 26 -34.26 2.99 -6.98
CA GLN A 26 -35.70 2.92 -7.30
C GLN A 26 -36.55 3.83 -6.39
N PHE A 27 -36.17 4.00 -5.12
CA PHE A 27 -36.86 4.88 -4.19
C PHE A 27 -36.58 6.37 -4.43
N LEU A 28 -35.31 6.74 -4.66
CA LEU A 28 -34.90 8.12 -4.96
C LEU A 28 -35.42 8.59 -6.31
N CYS A 29 -35.59 7.68 -7.27
CA CYS A 29 -36.21 7.98 -8.55
C CYS A 29 -37.73 7.69 -8.55
N GLY A 30 -38.47 8.07 -7.51
CA GLY A 30 -39.94 7.93 -7.43
C GLY A 30 -40.76 8.61 -8.56
N LEU A 31 -40.09 9.17 -9.57
CA LEU A 31 -40.64 9.52 -10.86
C LEU A 31 -40.51 8.31 -11.80
N ALA A 32 -41.60 7.94 -12.47
CA ALA A 32 -41.74 6.73 -13.32
C ALA A 32 -40.57 6.42 -14.29
N GLY A 33 -39.70 7.38 -14.60
CA GLY A 33 -38.53 7.17 -15.44
C GLY A 33 -37.30 6.50 -14.79
N GLY A 34 -37.15 6.49 -13.46
CA GLY A 34 -36.01 5.80 -12.82
C GLY A 34 -36.01 4.28 -12.96
N ALA A 35 -37.20 3.69 -12.84
CA ALA A 35 -37.41 2.26 -13.08
C ALA A 35 -37.17 1.92 -14.56
N ALA A 36 -37.59 2.78 -15.49
CA ALA A 36 -37.35 2.60 -16.92
C ALA A 36 -35.84 2.68 -17.25
N LEU A 37 -35.11 3.65 -16.69
CA LEU A 37 -33.66 3.78 -16.86
C LEU A 37 -32.90 2.57 -16.34
N THR A 38 -33.22 2.11 -15.12
CA THR A 38 -32.57 0.91 -14.53
C THR A 38 -32.89 -0.36 -15.30
N GLN A 39 -34.14 -0.55 -15.73
CA GLN A 39 -34.56 -1.74 -16.47
C GLN A 39 -33.96 -1.78 -17.88
N HIS A 40 -33.86 -0.62 -18.56
CA HIS A 40 -33.24 -0.53 -19.88
C HIS A 40 -31.71 -0.68 -19.84
N ALA A 41 -31.04 -0.04 -18.89
CA ALA A 41 -29.60 -0.21 -18.71
C ALA A 41 -29.23 -1.66 -18.37
N ALA A 42 -30.05 -2.34 -17.55
CA ALA A 42 -29.85 -3.76 -17.24
C ALA A 42 -30.12 -4.70 -18.45
N ALA A 43 -31.01 -4.31 -19.37
CA ALA A 43 -31.36 -5.10 -20.54
C ALA A 43 -30.40 -4.92 -21.73
N SER A 44 -29.55 -3.88 -21.71
CA SER A 44 -28.65 -3.53 -22.81
C SER A 44 -27.20 -3.50 -22.36
N SER A 45 -26.50 -4.62 -22.42
CA SER A 45 -25.05 -4.69 -22.16
C SER A 45 -24.19 -4.32 -23.38
N GLY A 46 -24.75 -3.59 -24.35
CA GLY A 46 -24.10 -3.24 -25.62
C GLY A 46 -23.94 -1.73 -25.80
N SER A 47 -23.17 -1.31 -26.83
CA SER A 47 -22.86 0.11 -27.11
C SER A 47 -24.09 1.03 -27.23
N GLY A 48 -25.27 0.49 -27.52
CA GLY A 48 -26.52 1.26 -27.59
C GLY A 48 -27.14 1.64 -26.23
N SER A 49 -26.57 1.17 -25.10
CA SER A 49 -27.03 1.55 -23.76
C SER A 49 -26.83 3.04 -23.50
N ALA A 50 -25.65 3.58 -23.83
CA ALA A 50 -25.32 4.98 -23.60
C ALA A 50 -26.22 5.93 -24.39
N ASP A 51 -26.38 5.69 -25.70
CA ASP A 51 -27.20 6.50 -26.60
C ASP A 51 -28.65 6.55 -26.10
N ARG A 52 -29.18 5.40 -25.66
CA ARG A 52 -30.56 5.29 -25.18
C ARG A 52 -30.76 5.90 -23.79
N VAL A 53 -29.76 5.82 -22.91
CA VAL A 53 -29.76 6.56 -21.65
C VAL A 53 -29.77 8.06 -21.93
N THR A 54 -28.98 8.57 -22.88
CA THR A 54 -29.04 9.99 -23.28
C THR A 54 -30.38 10.38 -23.88
N GLU A 55 -30.98 9.55 -24.73
CA GLU A 55 -32.34 9.81 -25.28
C GLU A 55 -33.38 9.87 -24.17
N LEU A 56 -33.39 8.89 -23.26
CA LEU A 56 -34.32 8.87 -22.12
C LEU A 56 -34.11 10.06 -21.19
N LEU A 57 -32.86 10.45 -20.93
CA LEU A 57 -32.57 11.65 -20.14
C LEU A 57 -33.04 12.91 -20.86
N ALA A 58 -32.85 13.03 -22.17
CA ALA A 58 -33.33 14.17 -22.95
C ALA A 58 -34.86 14.27 -22.95
N ASP A 59 -35.57 13.14 -23.06
CA ASP A 59 -37.04 13.09 -23.05
C ASP A 59 -37.61 13.37 -21.65
N MET A 60 -36.92 12.94 -20.60
CA MET A 60 -37.37 13.14 -19.22
C MET A 60 -37.03 14.53 -18.66
N TRP A 61 -36.07 15.25 -19.24
CA TRP A 61 -35.58 16.53 -18.73
C TRP A 61 -35.92 17.67 -19.70
N GLU A 62 -37.11 18.24 -19.54
CA GLU A 62 -37.53 19.41 -20.33
C GLU A 62 -36.66 20.65 -20.09
N ASP A 63 -36.12 20.82 -18.88
CA ASP A 63 -35.16 21.91 -18.57
C ASP A 63 -34.02 21.42 -17.65
N PRO A 64 -32.85 21.08 -18.21
CA PRO A 64 -31.67 20.69 -17.45
C PRO A 64 -31.18 21.79 -16.50
N ALA A 65 -31.46 23.06 -16.78
CA ALA A 65 -31.01 24.19 -15.97
C ALA A 65 -31.88 24.43 -14.73
N ALA A 66 -33.13 23.94 -14.71
CA ALA A 66 -34.03 24.01 -13.55
C ALA A 66 -33.81 22.88 -12.54
N THR A 67 -32.90 21.95 -12.85
CA THR A 67 -32.65 20.76 -12.04
C THR A 67 -32.08 21.10 -10.67
N HIS A 68 -32.75 20.63 -9.62
CA HIS A 68 -32.22 20.76 -8.26
C HIS A 68 -30.96 19.89 -8.07
N SER A 69 -29.97 20.39 -7.32
CA SER A 69 -28.72 19.68 -7.01
C SER A 69 -28.93 18.24 -6.52
N LYS A 70 -30.00 18.00 -5.75
CA LYS A 70 -30.39 16.66 -5.25
C LYS A 70 -30.73 15.66 -6.35
N GLN A 71 -31.39 16.10 -7.43
CA GLN A 71 -31.71 15.23 -8.56
C GLN A 71 -30.44 14.87 -9.34
N MET A 72 -29.51 15.82 -9.46
CA MET A 72 -28.22 15.59 -10.08
C MET A 72 -27.39 14.56 -9.31
N ALA A 73 -27.33 14.69 -7.98
CA ALA A 73 -26.68 13.71 -7.12
C ALA A 73 -27.30 12.31 -7.28
N SER A 74 -28.63 12.22 -7.34
CA SER A 74 -29.34 10.95 -7.54
C SER A 74 -29.02 10.30 -8.89
N LEU A 75 -28.92 11.10 -9.96
CA LEU A 75 -28.49 10.63 -11.27
C LEU A 75 -27.05 10.11 -11.26
N LEU A 76 -26.14 10.81 -10.58
CA LEU A 76 -24.75 10.37 -10.47
C LEU A 76 -24.64 9.08 -9.65
N HIS A 77 -25.39 8.95 -8.55
CA HIS A 77 -25.47 7.70 -7.81
C HIS A 77 -26.03 6.56 -8.67
N LEU A 78 -27.04 6.84 -9.49
CA LEU A 78 -27.55 5.87 -10.46
C LEU A 78 -26.45 5.47 -11.46
N ALA A 79 -25.73 6.44 -12.04
CA ALA A 79 -24.62 6.20 -12.96
C ALA A 79 -23.56 5.26 -12.38
N VAL A 80 -23.17 5.49 -11.13
CA VAL A 80 -22.22 4.65 -10.40
C VAL A 80 -22.75 3.22 -10.22
N ASN A 81 -24.04 3.09 -9.86
CA ASN A 81 -24.70 1.81 -9.61
C ASN A 81 -24.96 0.98 -10.88
N LEU A 82 -25.05 1.62 -12.06
CA LEU A 82 -25.28 0.91 -13.32
C LEU A 82 -24.10 0.03 -13.74
N GLN A 83 -22.89 0.28 -13.24
CA GLN A 83 -21.66 -0.41 -13.64
C GLN A 83 -21.39 -0.40 -15.16
N ASP A 84 -22.09 0.44 -15.91
CA ASP A 84 -21.88 0.67 -17.34
C ASP A 84 -21.10 1.99 -17.50
N PRO A 85 -19.79 1.92 -17.83
CA PRO A 85 -18.97 3.11 -18.00
C PRO A 85 -19.47 4.04 -19.11
N SER A 86 -20.11 3.49 -20.14
CA SER A 86 -20.62 4.29 -21.27
C SER A 86 -21.83 5.10 -20.83
N ALA A 87 -22.77 4.47 -20.12
CA ALA A 87 -23.92 5.15 -19.52
C ALA A 87 -23.49 6.19 -18.48
N ALA A 88 -22.49 5.88 -17.66
CA ALA A 88 -21.93 6.83 -16.70
C ALA A 88 -21.31 8.06 -17.37
N VAL A 89 -20.51 7.86 -18.41
CA VAL A 89 -19.93 8.98 -19.19
C VAL A 89 -21.03 9.79 -19.87
N ALA A 90 -22.05 9.14 -20.43
CA ALA A 90 -23.23 9.79 -21.00
C ALA A 90 -23.95 10.65 -19.96
N MET A 91 -24.21 10.12 -18.76
CA MET A 91 -24.83 10.84 -17.65
C MET A 91 -23.96 12.02 -17.22
N LEU A 92 -22.64 11.85 -17.06
CA LEU A 92 -21.72 12.93 -16.73
C LEU A 92 -21.67 14.03 -17.80
N LYS A 93 -21.69 13.66 -19.08
CA LYS A 93 -21.78 14.62 -20.20
C LYS A 93 -23.11 15.36 -20.18
N PHE A 94 -24.21 14.67 -19.91
CA PHE A 94 -25.53 15.26 -19.78
C PHE A 94 -25.57 16.27 -18.63
N VAL A 95 -25.06 15.88 -17.45
CA VAL A 95 -24.84 16.77 -16.31
C VAL A 95 -24.02 17.98 -16.76
N GLN A 96 -22.89 17.77 -17.44
CA GLN A 96 -22.00 18.84 -17.89
C GLN A 96 -22.67 19.83 -18.85
N LEU A 97 -23.51 19.36 -19.77
CA LEU A 97 -24.27 20.23 -20.69
C LEU A 97 -25.29 21.09 -19.94
N GLY A 98 -25.99 20.51 -18.96
CA GLY A 98 -26.89 21.27 -18.06
C GLY A 98 -26.14 22.19 -17.08
N SER A 99 -24.90 21.84 -16.73
CA SER A 99 -24.08 22.50 -15.70
C SER A 99 -23.36 23.76 -16.16
N SER A 100 -23.54 24.20 -17.41
CA SER A 100 -23.00 25.50 -17.87
C SER A 100 -23.50 26.70 -17.03
N ARG A 101 -24.48 26.48 -16.12
CA ARG A 101 -24.97 27.44 -15.13
C ARG A 101 -24.97 26.92 -13.68
N LEU A 102 -24.40 25.75 -13.39
CA LEU A 102 -24.40 25.25 -12.01
C LEU A 102 -23.48 26.17 -11.17
N PRO A 103 -24.00 26.78 -10.08
CA PRO A 103 -23.15 27.52 -9.16
C PRO A 103 -22.02 26.60 -8.70
N ALA A 104 -20.83 27.17 -8.48
CA ALA A 104 -19.72 26.45 -7.88
C ALA A 104 -20.25 25.64 -6.67
N PRO A 105 -19.86 24.36 -6.53
CA PRO A 105 -20.39 23.49 -5.50
C PRO A 105 -20.32 24.23 -4.16
N GLN A 106 -21.47 24.35 -3.49
CA GLN A 106 -21.49 24.93 -2.15
C GLN A 106 -20.81 23.93 -1.21
N ALA A 107 -20.30 24.39 -0.06
CA ALA A 107 -19.61 23.52 0.90
C ALA A 107 -20.44 22.27 1.29
N ASP A 108 -21.77 22.39 1.32
CA ASP A 108 -22.69 21.27 1.60
C ASP A 108 -22.69 20.19 0.51
N ASP A 109 -22.33 20.52 -0.73
CA ASP A 109 -22.28 19.60 -1.87
C ASP A 109 -21.03 18.71 -1.84
N ASN A 110 -19.98 19.10 -1.09
CA ASN A 110 -18.74 18.34 -0.98
C ASN A 110 -18.95 16.96 -0.32
N HIS A 111 -19.88 16.86 0.63
CA HIS A 111 -20.26 15.57 1.23
C HIS A 111 -20.89 14.63 0.21
N SER A 112 -21.78 15.15 -0.66
CA SER A 112 -22.44 14.33 -1.68
C SER A 112 -21.44 13.80 -2.71
N LEU A 113 -20.43 14.60 -3.07
CA LEU A 113 -19.37 14.17 -3.98
C LEU A 113 -18.45 13.12 -3.33
N ALA A 114 -18.09 13.30 -2.06
CA ALA A 114 -17.29 12.33 -1.31
C ALA A 114 -18.02 10.98 -1.20
N ASP A 115 -19.32 11.00 -0.89
CA ASP A 115 -20.17 9.81 -0.81
C ASP A 115 -20.25 9.11 -2.18
N LEU A 116 -20.41 9.88 -3.27
CA LEU A 116 -20.42 9.36 -4.64
C LEU A 116 -19.10 8.65 -4.99
N LEU A 117 -17.95 9.27 -4.68
CA LEU A 117 -16.64 8.67 -4.87
C LEU A 117 -16.47 7.41 -4.03
N GLN A 118 -16.92 7.45 -2.78
CA GLN A 118 -16.87 6.31 -1.87
C GLN A 118 -17.68 5.14 -2.45
N THR A 119 -18.91 5.39 -2.92
CA THR A 119 -19.71 4.37 -3.62
C THR A 119 -18.99 3.84 -4.87
N ALA A 120 -18.41 4.72 -5.68
CA ALA A 120 -17.70 4.30 -6.89
C ALA A 120 -16.48 3.41 -6.58
N VAL A 121 -15.75 3.74 -5.52
CA VAL A 121 -14.62 2.94 -5.00
C VAL A 121 -15.11 1.60 -4.45
N GLN A 122 -16.20 1.58 -3.67
CA GLN A 122 -16.82 0.35 -3.14
C GLN A 122 -17.26 -0.61 -4.25
N LEU A 123 -17.82 -0.07 -5.33
CA LEU A 123 -18.21 -0.84 -6.50
C LEU A 123 -17.03 -1.19 -7.42
N GLN A 124 -15.81 -0.74 -7.09
CA GLN A 124 -14.60 -0.88 -7.90
C GLN A 124 -14.75 -0.34 -9.33
N ASN A 125 -15.58 0.70 -9.52
CA ASN A 125 -15.85 1.29 -10.83
C ASN A 125 -14.76 2.31 -11.20
N SER A 126 -13.54 1.81 -11.49
CA SER A 126 -12.38 2.64 -11.84
C SER A 126 -12.60 3.48 -13.10
N THR A 127 -13.43 2.99 -14.04
CA THR A 127 -13.82 3.71 -15.24
C THR A 127 -14.68 4.94 -14.94
N PHE A 128 -15.62 4.84 -14.00
CA PHE A 128 -16.41 5.99 -13.55
C PHE A 128 -15.49 7.03 -12.90
N ILE A 129 -14.60 6.60 -12.00
CA ILE A 129 -13.65 7.49 -11.32
C ILE A 129 -12.76 8.19 -12.35
N THR A 130 -12.24 7.44 -13.32
CA THR A 130 -11.45 7.99 -14.42
C THR A 130 -12.25 9.00 -15.23
N ALA A 131 -13.48 8.67 -15.62
CA ALA A 131 -14.36 9.58 -16.35
C ALA A 131 -14.65 10.85 -15.56
N LEU A 132 -14.91 10.74 -14.26
CA LEU A 132 -15.15 11.87 -13.38
C LEU A 132 -13.90 12.77 -13.29
N CYS A 133 -12.72 12.20 -13.03
CA CYS A 133 -11.45 12.93 -12.95
C CYS A 133 -11.04 13.61 -14.28
N HIS A 134 -11.40 13.05 -15.44
CA HIS A 134 -11.06 13.61 -16.75
C HIS A 134 -12.16 14.49 -17.35
N SER A 135 -13.38 14.44 -16.82
CA SER A 135 -14.45 15.34 -17.25
C SER A 135 -14.19 16.75 -16.72
N GLY A 136 -14.35 17.79 -17.54
CA GLY A 136 -14.09 19.17 -17.10
C GLY A 136 -14.93 19.60 -15.89
N VAL A 137 -16.17 19.11 -15.80
CA VAL A 137 -17.07 19.40 -14.67
C VAL A 137 -16.70 18.60 -13.43
N GLY A 138 -16.40 17.30 -13.59
CA GLY A 138 -15.91 16.49 -12.47
C GLY A 138 -14.60 17.03 -11.92
N LEU A 139 -13.65 17.42 -12.78
CA LEU A 139 -12.39 17.98 -12.34
C LEU A 139 -12.59 19.27 -11.52
N ALA A 140 -13.45 20.19 -11.94
CA ALA A 140 -13.74 21.40 -11.18
C ALA A 140 -14.33 21.07 -9.79
N ALA A 141 -15.33 20.20 -9.73
CA ALA A 141 -15.92 19.78 -8.46
C ALA A 141 -14.92 19.04 -7.54
N MET A 142 -14.01 18.26 -8.13
CA MET A 142 -12.98 17.51 -7.40
C MET A 142 -11.81 18.40 -6.95
N GLN A 143 -11.58 19.54 -7.61
CA GLN A 143 -10.58 20.53 -7.20
C GLN A 143 -10.99 21.22 -5.89
N ASP A 144 -12.30 21.45 -5.72
CA ASP A 144 -12.87 22.06 -4.52
C ASP A 144 -13.12 21.06 -3.38
N LEU A 145 -12.92 19.75 -3.64
CA LEU A 145 -13.07 18.72 -2.62
C LEU A 145 -11.97 18.87 -1.55
N PRO A 146 -12.33 19.14 -0.27
CA PRO A 146 -11.32 19.32 0.76
C PRO A 146 -10.60 17.99 1.03
N ALA A 147 -9.31 18.08 1.37
CA ALA A 147 -8.45 16.92 1.57
C ALA A 147 -8.98 15.96 2.67
N GLU A 148 -9.69 16.50 3.65
CA GLU A 148 -10.33 15.74 4.75
C GLU A 148 -11.40 14.75 4.27
N HIS A 149 -12.08 15.04 3.15
CA HIS A 149 -13.04 14.13 2.54
C HIS A 149 -12.38 13.14 1.56
N LEU A 150 -11.24 13.51 0.99
CA LEU A 150 -10.51 12.64 0.08
C LEU A 150 -9.79 11.50 0.83
N ALA A 151 -9.27 11.75 2.04
CA ALA A 151 -8.50 10.77 2.80
C ALA A 151 -9.28 9.46 3.11
N PRO A 152 -10.54 9.49 3.59
CA PRO A 152 -11.32 8.27 3.79
C PRO A 152 -11.61 7.50 2.50
N VAL A 153 -11.85 8.19 1.39
CA VAL A 153 -12.08 7.58 0.07
C VAL A 153 -10.81 6.86 -0.43
N LEU A 154 -9.65 7.50 -0.29
CA LEU A 154 -8.37 6.89 -0.61
C LEU A 154 -8.11 5.67 0.28
N LEU A 155 -8.35 5.76 1.59
CA LEU A 155 -8.12 4.67 2.54
C LEU A 155 -8.99 3.46 2.19
N LEU A 156 -10.26 3.69 1.88
CA LEU A 156 -11.16 2.66 1.38
C LEU A 156 -10.61 2.02 0.08
N ALA A 157 -10.11 2.83 -0.85
CA ALA A 157 -9.54 2.32 -2.09
C ALA A 157 -8.29 1.45 -1.84
N VAL A 158 -7.46 1.80 -0.84
CA VAL A 158 -6.33 0.98 -0.39
C VAL A 158 -6.81 -0.37 0.16
N HIS A 159 -7.81 -0.35 1.05
CA HIS A 159 -8.37 -1.58 1.62
C HIS A 159 -9.00 -2.49 0.55
N LEU A 160 -9.65 -1.92 -0.46
CA LEU A 160 -10.22 -2.65 -1.59
C LEU A 160 -9.20 -2.98 -2.68
N ARG A 161 -7.92 -2.60 -2.50
CA ARG A 161 -6.84 -2.79 -3.48
C ARG A 161 -7.17 -2.23 -4.86
N ASN A 162 -7.92 -1.14 -4.91
CA ASN A 162 -8.31 -0.49 -6.16
C ASN A 162 -7.24 0.53 -6.58
N TYR A 163 -6.06 0.02 -6.99
CA TYR A 163 -4.91 0.85 -7.35
C TYR A 163 -5.20 1.83 -8.48
N ALA A 164 -6.07 1.46 -9.42
CA ALA A 164 -6.47 2.34 -10.52
C ALA A 164 -7.21 3.58 -9.98
N ALA A 165 -8.20 3.40 -9.11
CA ALA A 165 -8.90 4.50 -8.46
C ALA A 165 -7.94 5.38 -7.66
N MET A 166 -7.07 4.77 -6.85
CA MET A 166 -6.09 5.49 -6.04
C MET A 166 -5.15 6.35 -6.88
N GLN A 167 -4.64 5.81 -8.00
CA GLN A 167 -3.78 6.58 -8.90
C GLN A 167 -4.49 7.83 -9.42
N GLN A 168 -5.75 7.70 -9.84
CA GLN A 168 -6.54 8.84 -10.32
C GLN A 168 -6.82 9.86 -9.20
N LEU A 169 -7.22 9.37 -8.03
CA LEU A 169 -7.53 10.22 -6.88
C LEU A 169 -6.30 10.95 -6.33
N LEU A 170 -5.11 10.34 -6.40
CA LEU A 170 -3.85 10.99 -5.99
C LEU A 170 -3.35 12.06 -6.98
N GLN A 171 -3.87 12.10 -8.22
CA GLN A 171 -3.57 13.19 -9.16
C GLN A 171 -4.38 14.47 -8.86
N LEU A 172 -5.35 14.40 -7.96
CA LEU A 172 -6.19 15.56 -7.64
C LEU A 172 -5.38 16.59 -6.84
N PRO A 173 -5.58 17.90 -7.08
CA PRO A 173 -4.91 18.94 -6.29
C PRO A 173 -5.17 18.84 -4.79
N SER A 174 -6.34 18.37 -4.39
CA SER A 174 -6.71 18.12 -3.00
C SER A 174 -5.86 17.05 -2.32
N ALA A 175 -5.28 16.10 -3.07
CA ALA A 175 -4.33 15.13 -2.53
C ALA A 175 -3.03 15.80 -2.06
N ALA A 176 -2.61 16.88 -2.72
CA ALA A 176 -1.43 17.64 -2.32
C ALA A 176 -1.64 18.44 -1.01
N GLY A 177 -2.90 18.74 -0.68
CA GLY A 177 -3.31 19.42 0.56
C GLY A 177 -3.61 18.50 1.73
N MET A 178 -3.38 17.19 1.60
CA MET A 178 -3.56 16.24 2.71
C MET A 178 -2.59 16.51 3.84
N ASP A 179 -3.03 16.32 5.08
CA ASP A 179 -2.15 16.40 6.24
C ASP A 179 -1.25 15.16 6.38
N THR A 180 -0.16 15.31 7.14
CA THR A 180 0.81 14.23 7.37
C THR A 180 0.18 13.02 8.04
N ALA A 181 -0.82 13.22 8.92
CA ALA A 181 -1.49 12.13 9.63
C ALA A 181 -2.29 11.22 8.68
N SER A 182 -3.01 11.83 7.72
CA SER A 182 -3.77 11.12 6.70
C SER A 182 -2.84 10.38 5.74
N VAL A 183 -1.77 11.02 5.27
CA VAL A 183 -0.77 10.36 4.42
C VAL A 183 -0.09 9.20 5.16
N LEU A 184 0.20 9.35 6.45
CA LEU A 184 0.76 8.28 7.28
C LEU A 184 -0.21 7.09 7.37
N GLY A 185 -1.48 7.33 7.66
CA GLY A 185 -2.49 6.27 7.72
C GLY A 185 -2.67 5.54 6.39
N LEU A 186 -2.61 6.26 5.27
CA LEU A 186 -2.61 5.66 3.94
C LEU A 186 -1.35 4.84 3.67
N LEU A 187 -0.18 5.32 4.07
CA LEU A 187 1.09 4.59 3.94
C LEU A 187 1.08 3.32 4.80
N GLU A 188 0.59 3.38 6.05
CA GLU A 188 0.45 2.21 6.91
C GLU A 188 -0.46 1.15 6.29
N ALA A 189 -1.61 1.57 5.76
CA ALA A 189 -2.54 0.68 5.05
C ALA A 189 -1.93 0.11 3.75
N ALA A 190 -1.18 0.93 3.01
CA ALA A 190 -0.51 0.52 1.76
C ALA A 190 0.55 -0.54 2.01
N VAL A 191 1.39 -0.31 3.03
CA VAL A 191 2.48 -1.19 3.44
C VAL A 191 1.94 -2.49 4.05
N ALA A 192 0.80 -2.43 4.75
CA ALA A 192 0.10 -3.60 5.24
C ALA A 192 -0.53 -4.46 4.12
N GLY A 193 -0.88 -3.83 3.00
CA GLY A 193 -1.48 -4.51 1.85
C GLY A 193 -0.47 -5.18 0.94
N GLN A 194 -0.84 -6.32 0.34
CA GLN A 194 -0.09 -6.89 -0.79
C GLN A 194 -0.12 -5.90 -1.98
N GLY A 195 0.95 -5.83 -2.78
CA GLY A 195 0.98 -5.00 -4.01
C GLY A 195 1.00 -3.49 -3.78
N GLY A 196 1.26 -3.03 -2.55
CA GLY A 196 1.25 -1.63 -2.17
C GLY A 196 2.41 -0.79 -2.70
N GLU A 197 3.44 -1.38 -3.34
CA GLU A 197 4.65 -0.68 -3.78
C GLU A 197 4.33 0.61 -4.56
N ARG A 198 3.56 0.52 -5.65
CA ARG A 198 3.27 1.68 -6.51
C ARG A 198 2.49 2.76 -5.77
N LEU A 199 1.70 2.36 -4.79
CA LEU A 199 0.96 3.28 -3.94
C LEU A 199 1.93 3.98 -2.98
N VAL A 200 2.82 3.24 -2.30
CA VAL A 200 3.82 3.81 -1.40
C VAL A 200 4.63 4.88 -2.13
N ARG A 201 5.09 4.62 -3.37
CA ARG A 201 5.79 5.63 -4.19
C ARG A 201 4.96 6.88 -4.40
N SER A 202 3.69 6.71 -4.79
CA SER A 202 2.79 7.83 -5.06
C SER A 202 2.47 8.64 -3.79
N LEU A 203 2.30 7.99 -2.65
CA LEU A 203 2.05 8.64 -1.36
C LEU A 203 3.31 9.36 -0.84
N LEU A 204 4.49 8.77 -1.01
CA LEU A 204 5.76 9.42 -0.68
C LEU A 204 6.06 10.61 -1.60
N ALA A 205 5.45 10.70 -2.79
CA ALA A 205 5.56 11.87 -3.65
C ALA A 205 4.70 13.07 -3.19
N LEU A 206 3.75 12.88 -2.27
CA LEU A 206 2.91 13.96 -1.74
C LEU A 206 3.72 14.93 -0.87
N PRO A 207 3.43 16.24 -0.86
CA PRO A 207 4.17 17.21 -0.06
C PRO A 207 4.23 16.86 1.44
N ALA A 208 3.12 16.41 2.01
CA ALA A 208 3.02 16.07 3.44
C ALA A 208 3.84 14.85 3.86
N SER A 209 4.33 14.04 2.91
CA SER A 209 5.25 12.94 3.21
C SER A 209 6.62 13.44 3.70
N ARG A 210 6.99 14.67 3.35
CA ARG A 210 8.27 15.28 3.73
C ARG A 210 8.35 15.59 5.21
N ASP A 211 7.20 15.78 5.85
CA ASP A 211 7.07 16.06 7.28
C ASP A 211 6.98 14.78 8.14
N ILE A 212 7.07 13.60 7.51
CA ILE A 212 7.15 12.33 8.23
C ILE A 212 8.44 12.33 9.06
N ASN A 213 8.32 12.21 10.37
CA ASN A 213 9.47 12.13 11.26
C ASN A 213 10.04 10.69 11.32
N SER A 214 11.22 10.55 11.91
CA SER A 214 11.91 9.25 12.00
C SER A 214 11.17 8.20 12.85
N SER A 215 10.34 8.61 13.81
CA SER A 215 9.52 7.68 14.61
C SER A 215 8.38 7.09 13.78
N SER A 216 7.73 7.92 12.97
CA SER A 216 6.71 7.53 12.01
C SER A 216 7.28 6.63 10.92
N ALA A 217 8.43 6.99 10.33
CA ALA A 217 9.14 6.14 9.37
C ALA A 217 9.53 4.79 9.97
N ALA A 218 10.00 4.76 11.23
CA ALA A 218 10.29 3.50 11.93
C ALA A 218 9.04 2.64 12.17
N THR A 219 7.88 3.27 12.34
CA THR A 219 6.61 2.54 12.48
C THR A 219 6.16 1.96 11.15
N LEU A 220 6.22 2.73 10.06
CA LEU A 220 5.96 2.25 8.70
C LEU A 220 6.85 1.06 8.32
N LEU A 221 8.16 1.19 8.55
CA LEU A 221 9.11 0.10 8.32
C LEU A 221 8.81 -1.11 9.20
N ARG A 222 8.41 -0.94 10.46
CA ARG A 222 8.02 -2.10 11.28
C ARG A 222 6.74 -2.76 10.74
N SER A 223 5.77 -1.99 10.28
CA SER A 223 4.52 -2.50 9.71
C SER A 223 4.73 -3.30 8.42
N SER A 224 5.78 -3.02 7.64
CA SER A 224 6.12 -3.83 6.46
C SER A 224 6.61 -5.24 6.82
N PHE A 225 7.14 -5.41 8.04
CA PHE A 225 7.57 -6.72 8.54
C PHE A 225 6.50 -7.40 9.42
N GLY A 226 5.63 -6.62 10.08
CA GLY A 226 4.79 -7.07 11.20
C GLY A 226 3.37 -7.54 10.85
N ASN A 227 2.86 -7.30 9.64
CA ASN A 227 1.49 -7.73 9.28
C ASN A 227 1.39 -9.18 8.80
N GLY A 228 2.49 -9.93 8.84
CA GLY A 228 2.48 -11.39 8.76
C GLY A 228 1.88 -11.97 10.04
N VAL A 229 0.56 -11.83 10.19
CA VAL A 229 -0.32 -12.56 11.12
C VAL A 229 0.29 -13.91 11.46
N ASP A 230 0.62 -14.11 12.74
CA ASP A 230 1.07 -15.35 13.37
C ASP A 230 1.55 -16.42 12.37
N PHE A 231 2.85 -16.39 12.07
CA PHE A 231 3.57 -17.32 11.20
C PHE A 231 3.59 -18.77 11.75
N LYS A 232 2.45 -19.29 12.20
CA LYS A 232 2.24 -20.69 12.54
C LYS A 232 1.90 -21.48 11.26
N GLY A 233 2.87 -21.58 10.36
CA GLY A 233 2.96 -22.69 9.40
C GLY A 233 2.21 -22.57 8.07
N GLY A 234 1.70 -21.39 7.68
CA GLY A 234 1.21 -21.18 6.32
C GLY A 234 2.37 -20.91 5.35
N PHE A 235 2.46 -21.65 4.25
CA PHE A 235 3.36 -21.32 3.13
C PHE A 235 2.99 -19.93 2.60
N VAL A 236 3.79 -18.91 2.93
CA VAL A 236 3.69 -17.61 2.26
C VAL A 236 4.10 -17.80 0.81
N SER A 237 3.29 -17.31 -0.11
CA SER A 237 3.61 -17.34 -1.53
C SER A 237 4.84 -16.48 -1.76
N ARG A 238 5.86 -17.02 -2.43
CA ARG A 238 7.13 -16.34 -2.73
C ARG A 238 6.94 -14.99 -3.46
N ASN A 239 5.78 -14.77 -4.08
CA ASN A 239 5.45 -13.51 -4.76
C ASN A 239 5.04 -12.39 -3.79
N ASP A 240 4.49 -12.72 -2.61
CA ASP A 240 4.13 -11.72 -1.59
C ASP A 240 5.38 -11.12 -0.94
N ASP A 241 6.47 -11.88 -0.97
CA ASP A 241 7.76 -11.52 -0.43
C ASP A 241 8.41 -10.38 -1.21
N GLU A 242 8.28 -10.32 -2.53
CA GLU A 242 8.90 -9.27 -3.36
C GLU A 242 8.19 -7.92 -3.18
N ALA A 243 6.85 -7.90 -3.14
CA ALA A 243 6.11 -6.64 -3.02
C ALA A 243 6.37 -5.90 -1.69
N GLY A 244 6.58 -6.62 -0.59
CA GLY A 244 6.96 -6.04 0.70
C GLY A 244 8.37 -5.45 0.68
N MET A 245 9.29 -6.08 -0.05
CA MET A 245 10.67 -5.62 -0.21
C MET A 245 10.74 -4.30 -0.97
N ASP A 246 9.98 -4.18 -2.07
CA ASP A 246 9.98 -2.95 -2.85
C ASP A 246 9.42 -1.77 -2.05
N ALA A 247 8.39 -2.01 -1.22
CA ALA A 247 7.85 -0.99 -0.32
C ALA A 247 8.89 -0.53 0.72
N VAL A 248 9.65 -1.45 1.31
CA VAL A 248 10.76 -1.13 2.23
C VAL A 248 11.84 -0.33 1.51
N GLN A 249 12.26 -0.78 0.33
CA GLN A 249 13.28 -0.09 -0.46
C GLN A 249 12.85 1.34 -0.79
N GLN A 250 11.58 1.55 -1.14
CA GLN A 250 11.04 2.88 -1.39
C GLN A 250 10.97 3.74 -0.13
N LEU A 251 10.54 3.18 0.99
CA LEU A 251 10.52 3.92 2.26
C LEU A 251 11.93 4.35 2.67
N LEU A 252 12.92 3.47 2.50
CA LEU A 252 14.32 3.78 2.81
C LEU A 252 14.95 4.75 1.80
N GLY A 253 14.62 4.62 0.51
CA GLY A 253 15.25 5.40 -0.55
C GLY A 253 14.61 6.77 -0.84
N LEU A 254 13.31 6.94 -0.55
CA LEU A 254 12.57 8.16 -0.87
C LEU A 254 12.27 9.02 0.36
N SER A 255 12.37 8.48 1.57
CA SER A 255 12.07 9.23 2.79
C SER A 255 13.35 9.84 3.38
N PRO A 256 13.49 11.17 3.44
CA PRO A 256 14.60 11.81 4.19
C PRO A 256 14.56 11.47 5.69
N ALA A 257 13.41 11.00 6.19
CA ALA A 257 13.26 10.52 7.56
C ALA A 257 14.04 9.24 7.84
N ALA A 258 14.35 8.44 6.80
CA ALA A 258 15.15 7.22 6.90
C ALA A 258 16.58 7.54 7.35
N ASP A 259 17.16 8.63 6.83
CA ASP A 259 18.50 9.10 7.23
C ASP A 259 18.56 9.57 8.68
N SER A 260 17.41 10.00 9.22
CA SER A 260 17.25 10.46 10.61
C SER A 260 16.84 9.35 11.57
N LEU A 261 16.87 8.08 11.16
CA LEU A 261 16.53 6.95 12.02
C LEU A 261 17.59 6.75 13.10
N LEU A 262 17.16 6.83 14.36
CA LEU A 262 17.99 6.58 15.52
C LEU A 262 18.31 5.08 15.66
N ALA A 263 19.48 4.76 16.23
CA ALA A 263 19.95 3.40 16.45
C ALA A 263 18.91 2.45 17.10
N PRO A 264 18.13 2.87 18.12
CA PRO A 264 17.11 1.99 18.73
C PRO A 264 15.97 1.61 17.78
N HIS A 265 15.63 2.48 16.82
CA HIS A 265 14.64 2.19 15.79
C HIS A 265 15.22 1.23 14.76
N VAL A 266 16.42 1.54 14.27
CA VAL A 266 17.15 0.68 13.33
C VAL A 266 17.30 -0.73 13.90
N PHE A 267 17.71 -0.88 15.16
CA PHE A 267 17.81 -2.18 15.85
C PHE A 267 16.50 -2.99 15.81
N LYS A 268 15.35 -2.36 16.12
CA LYS A 268 14.05 -3.04 16.09
C LYS A 268 13.68 -3.49 14.67
N ILE A 269 13.98 -2.66 13.68
CA ILE A 269 13.73 -2.95 12.26
C ILE A 269 14.64 -4.11 11.79
N PHE A 270 15.92 -4.07 12.14
CA PHE A 270 16.88 -5.16 11.90
C PHE A 270 16.41 -6.48 12.48
N LYS A 271 15.94 -6.48 13.73
CA LYS A 271 15.43 -7.68 14.38
C LYS A 271 14.25 -8.27 13.63
N GLY A 272 13.30 -7.44 13.17
CA GLY A 272 12.18 -7.88 12.33
C GLY A 272 12.64 -8.45 10.98
N ALA A 273 13.52 -7.75 10.27
CA ALA A 273 14.06 -8.20 8.98
C ALA A 273 14.85 -9.52 9.10
N ALA A 274 15.60 -9.70 10.20
CA ALA A 274 16.34 -10.91 10.52
C ALA A 274 15.41 -12.10 10.80
N GLN A 275 14.34 -11.88 11.57
CA GLN A 275 13.32 -12.91 11.83
C GLN A 275 12.63 -13.37 10.55
N MET A 276 12.44 -12.46 9.59
CA MET A 276 11.90 -12.76 8.27
C MET A 276 12.95 -13.24 7.25
N ASN A 277 14.22 -13.37 7.66
CA ASN A 277 15.35 -13.79 6.82
C ASN A 277 15.49 -12.97 5.52
N ARG A 278 15.28 -11.65 5.58
CA ARG A 278 15.34 -10.75 4.42
C ARG A 278 16.74 -10.16 4.23
N ALA A 279 17.62 -10.93 3.60
CA ALA A 279 19.03 -10.54 3.40
C ALA A 279 19.19 -9.17 2.70
N GLU A 280 18.42 -8.91 1.65
CA GLU A 280 18.47 -7.63 0.93
C GLU A 280 18.01 -6.46 1.80
N THR A 281 16.97 -6.64 2.62
CA THR A 281 16.52 -5.61 3.56
C THR A 281 17.59 -5.35 4.60
N LEU A 282 18.20 -6.40 5.16
CA LEU A 282 19.31 -6.23 6.10
C LEU A 282 20.45 -5.44 5.43
N SER A 283 20.76 -5.72 4.17
CA SER A 283 21.79 -5.00 3.42
C SER A 283 21.45 -3.51 3.25
N MET A 284 20.19 -3.19 2.94
CA MET A 284 19.73 -1.80 2.86
C MET A 284 19.75 -1.11 4.23
N LEU A 285 19.30 -1.79 5.29
CA LEU A 285 19.29 -1.24 6.64
C LEU A 285 20.71 -0.97 7.15
N CYS A 286 21.70 -1.76 6.75
CA CYS A 286 23.10 -1.51 7.06
C CYS A 286 23.66 -0.22 6.45
N GLN A 287 23.04 0.32 5.41
CA GLN A 287 23.44 1.58 4.81
C GLN A 287 22.92 2.79 5.59
N LEU A 288 22.03 2.59 6.57
CA LEU A 288 21.47 3.68 7.35
C LEU A 288 22.49 4.23 8.37
N PRO A 289 22.56 5.55 8.58
CA PRO A 289 23.46 6.15 9.59
C PRO A 289 23.25 5.59 11.00
N GLY A 290 22.00 5.28 11.36
CA GLY A 290 21.67 4.67 12.65
C GLY A 290 22.19 3.24 12.82
N ALA A 291 22.50 2.52 11.74
CA ALA A 291 23.09 1.18 11.81
C ALA A 291 24.54 1.22 12.30
N ALA A 292 25.30 2.25 11.91
CA ALA A 292 26.67 2.47 12.39
C ALA A 292 26.74 2.80 13.89
N GLN A 293 25.61 3.17 14.50
CA GLN A 293 25.50 3.48 15.93
C GLN A 293 25.05 2.26 16.76
N LEU A 294 24.80 1.12 16.14
CA LEU A 294 24.40 -0.10 16.85
C LEU A 294 25.56 -0.63 17.69
N SER A 295 25.25 -1.03 18.93
CA SER A 295 26.26 -1.68 19.77
C SER A 295 26.57 -3.09 19.27
N PRO A 296 27.76 -3.62 19.57
CA PRO A 296 28.11 -5.01 19.20
C PRO A 296 27.13 -6.03 19.77
N GLN A 297 26.60 -5.78 20.97
CA GLN A 297 25.58 -6.63 21.60
C GLN A 297 24.26 -6.60 20.81
N GLN A 298 23.84 -5.44 20.32
CA GLN A 298 22.64 -5.34 19.49
C GLN A 298 22.80 -6.11 18.17
N LEU A 299 23.97 -6.02 17.52
CA LEU A 299 24.23 -6.79 16.31
C LEU A 299 24.23 -8.30 16.58
N TYR A 300 24.81 -8.73 17.70
CA TYR A 300 24.76 -10.12 18.16
C TYR A 300 23.30 -10.60 18.32
N ASP A 301 22.47 -9.83 19.01
CA ASP A 301 21.06 -10.19 19.24
C ASP A 301 20.30 -10.33 17.90
N VAL A 302 20.60 -9.49 16.90
CA VAL A 302 19.98 -9.58 15.56
C VAL A 302 20.42 -10.85 14.83
N MET A 303 21.71 -11.19 14.87
CA MET A 303 22.22 -12.41 14.26
C MET A 303 21.66 -13.67 14.91
N GLU A 304 21.59 -13.69 16.25
CA GLU A 304 21.01 -14.81 16.98
C GLU A 304 19.55 -15.03 16.55
N GLN A 305 18.79 -13.94 16.40
CA GLN A 305 17.40 -13.99 15.91
C GLN A 305 17.31 -14.50 14.47
N ALA A 306 18.21 -14.08 13.59
CA ALA A 306 18.28 -14.59 12.22
C ALA A 306 18.53 -16.11 12.20
N LEU A 307 19.48 -16.59 13.00
CA LEU A 307 19.82 -18.01 13.11
C LEU A 307 18.70 -18.84 13.72
N GLN A 308 18.02 -18.32 14.76
CA GLN A 308 16.90 -19.01 15.41
C GLN A 308 15.70 -19.23 14.46
N HIS A 309 15.40 -18.26 13.58
CA HIS A 309 14.23 -18.32 12.71
C HIS A 309 14.51 -19.00 11.36
N SER A 310 15.78 -19.08 10.96
CA SER A 310 16.13 -19.52 9.62
C SER A 310 16.64 -20.97 9.62
N ARG A 311 15.70 -21.93 9.70
CA ARG A 311 16.01 -23.38 9.72
C ARG A 311 16.53 -23.95 8.39
N ARG A 312 16.55 -23.17 7.30
CA ARG A 312 16.93 -23.66 5.95
C ARG A 312 17.63 -22.66 5.03
N THR A 313 17.58 -21.35 5.28
CA THR A 313 18.05 -20.33 4.31
C THR A 313 18.76 -19.14 4.96
N ALA A 314 19.37 -19.33 6.14
CA ALA A 314 19.98 -18.26 6.94
C ALA A 314 21.21 -17.63 6.30
N ALA A 315 21.84 -18.35 5.36
CA ALA A 315 23.16 -18.02 4.85
C ALA A 315 23.26 -16.57 4.34
N GLY A 316 22.24 -16.08 3.61
CA GLY A 316 22.25 -14.71 3.09
C GLY A 316 22.16 -13.64 4.17
N ALA A 317 21.25 -13.80 5.14
CA ALA A 317 21.08 -12.83 6.24
C ALA A 317 22.31 -12.81 7.15
N VAL A 318 22.83 -14.00 7.50
CA VAL A 318 24.04 -14.15 8.30
C VAL A 318 25.24 -13.57 7.56
N TYR A 319 25.37 -13.83 6.26
CA TYR A 319 26.43 -13.28 5.42
C TYR A 319 26.45 -11.74 5.48
N VAL A 320 25.30 -11.11 5.21
CA VAL A 320 25.18 -9.65 5.25
C VAL A 320 25.53 -9.12 6.64
N LEU A 321 25.01 -9.74 7.71
CA LEU A 321 25.32 -9.31 9.08
C LEU A 321 26.81 -9.50 9.43
N CYS A 322 27.45 -10.58 8.97
CA CYS A 322 28.88 -10.82 9.16
C CYS A 322 29.75 -9.78 8.45
N THR A 323 29.46 -9.43 7.20
CA THR A 323 30.20 -8.39 6.46
C THR A 323 30.09 -7.02 7.14
N GLN A 324 28.94 -6.75 7.76
CA GLN A 324 28.67 -5.48 8.41
C GLN A 324 29.28 -5.43 9.80
N LEU A 325 29.22 -6.54 10.53
CA LEU A 325 30.03 -6.73 11.72
C LEU A 325 31.51 -6.64 11.43
N GLN A 326 32.02 -7.06 10.27
CA GLN A 326 33.43 -6.85 9.95
C GLN A 326 33.76 -5.36 9.86
N SER A 327 32.91 -4.57 9.20
CA SER A 327 33.09 -3.11 9.12
C SER A 327 33.08 -2.44 10.49
N VAL A 328 32.27 -2.95 11.43
CA VAL A 328 32.19 -2.47 12.82
C VAL A 328 33.30 -3.07 13.69
N ALA A 329 33.72 -4.32 13.43
CA ALA A 329 34.74 -5.04 14.18
C ALA A 329 36.15 -4.55 13.86
N VAL A 330 36.38 -3.97 12.68
CA VAL A 330 37.58 -3.18 12.41
C VAL A 330 37.69 -1.97 13.35
N GLN A 331 36.57 -1.50 13.91
CA GLN A 331 36.55 -0.46 14.95
C GLN A 331 36.65 -1.04 16.38
N LEU A 332 36.45 -2.34 16.55
CA LEU A 332 36.59 -3.06 17.82
C LEU A 332 37.95 -3.79 17.87
N ASP A 333 38.35 -4.27 19.04
CA ASP A 333 39.52 -5.14 19.17
C ASP A 333 39.27 -6.46 18.39
N PRO A 334 40.12 -6.85 17.41
CA PRO A 334 39.95 -8.03 16.58
C PRO A 334 39.69 -9.33 17.37
N LEU A 335 40.30 -9.44 18.56
CA LEU A 335 40.13 -10.60 19.45
C LEU A 335 38.73 -10.68 20.06
N GLN A 336 38.06 -9.55 20.29
CA GLN A 336 36.68 -9.54 20.80
C GLN A 336 35.67 -9.89 19.71
N GLY A 337 35.93 -9.46 18.47
CA GLY A 337 35.09 -9.77 17.32
C GLY A 337 35.04 -11.27 17.02
N SER A 338 36.21 -11.91 16.93
CA SER A 338 36.33 -13.35 16.66
C SER A 338 35.70 -14.21 17.77
N ALA A 339 35.92 -13.87 19.04
CA ALA A 339 35.32 -14.57 20.18
C ALA A 339 33.78 -14.40 20.28
N ALA A 340 33.23 -13.29 19.81
CA ALA A 340 31.79 -13.07 19.74
C ALA A 340 31.15 -13.93 18.64
N ILE A 341 31.72 -13.94 17.44
CA ILE A 341 31.22 -14.75 16.32
C ILE A 341 31.31 -16.25 16.67
N GLY A 342 32.39 -16.68 17.30
CA GLY A 342 32.53 -18.08 17.72
C GLY A 342 31.48 -18.54 18.72
N ARG A 343 31.14 -17.68 19.69
CA ARG A 343 30.06 -17.95 20.65
C ARG A 343 28.69 -18.00 20.00
N LEU A 344 28.46 -17.16 18.98
CA LEU A 344 27.20 -17.13 18.25
C LEU A 344 26.98 -18.41 17.43
N LEU A 345 28.03 -18.92 16.77
CA LEU A 345 27.90 -20.06 15.88
C LEU A 345 27.93 -21.43 16.60
N ALA A 346 28.52 -21.50 17.80
CA ALA A 346 28.65 -22.74 18.57
C ALA A 346 27.34 -23.51 18.87
N PRO A 347 26.20 -22.88 19.20
CA PRO A 347 24.97 -23.60 19.55
C PRO A 347 24.18 -24.09 18.34
N HIS A 348 24.43 -23.55 17.15
CA HIS A 348 23.53 -23.72 16.00
C HIS A 348 23.92 -24.87 15.08
N GLY A 349 25.05 -25.56 15.33
CA GLY A 349 25.44 -26.75 14.57
C GLY A 349 25.43 -26.49 13.07
N LEU A 350 26.29 -25.57 12.61
CA LEU A 350 26.46 -25.29 11.19
C LEU A 350 26.70 -26.62 10.45
N ASN A 351 25.92 -26.89 9.41
CA ASN A 351 26.20 -28.05 8.59
C ASN A 351 27.48 -27.85 7.78
N ARG A 352 28.11 -28.94 7.31
CA ARG A 352 29.38 -28.88 6.58
C ARG A 352 29.37 -27.94 5.38
N SER A 353 28.24 -27.78 4.69
CA SER A 353 28.11 -26.85 3.57
C SER A 353 28.12 -25.38 4.02
N GLU A 354 27.33 -25.02 5.03
CA GLU A 354 27.26 -23.64 5.54
C GLU A 354 28.59 -23.18 6.12
N ALA A 355 29.28 -24.07 6.83
CA ALA A 355 30.58 -23.74 7.37
C ALA A 355 31.68 -23.74 6.28
N ALA A 356 31.57 -24.56 5.22
CA ALA A 356 32.44 -24.46 4.05
C ALA A 356 32.21 -23.15 3.28
N ASP A 357 30.97 -22.67 3.19
CA ASP A 357 30.64 -21.38 2.57
C ASP A 357 31.19 -20.20 3.41
N LEU A 358 31.08 -20.26 4.75
CA LEU A 358 31.69 -19.27 5.64
C LEU A 358 33.23 -19.30 5.59
N ILE A 359 33.85 -20.47 5.38
CA ILE A 359 35.30 -20.59 5.20
C ILE A 359 35.73 -20.02 3.85
N ARG A 360 35.04 -20.34 2.75
CA ARG A 360 35.33 -19.76 1.43
C ARG A 360 35.16 -18.25 1.44
N LEU A 361 34.15 -17.76 2.13
CA LEU A 361 33.93 -16.34 2.30
C LEU A 361 35.10 -15.65 3.02
N ASN A 362 35.59 -16.28 4.09
CA ASN A 362 36.76 -15.81 4.82
C ASN A 362 38.02 -15.80 3.93
N GLU A 363 38.19 -16.82 3.09
CA GLU A 363 39.28 -16.90 2.09
C GLU A 363 39.16 -15.80 1.01
N ASP A 364 37.95 -15.52 0.51
CA ASP A 364 37.67 -14.49 -0.49
C ASP A 364 37.83 -13.06 0.03
N MET A 365 37.68 -12.84 1.34
CA MET A 365 37.82 -11.52 1.99
C MET A 365 39.27 -11.15 2.38
N GLY A 366 40.24 -12.04 2.17
CA GLY A 366 41.68 -11.77 2.36
C GLY A 366 42.12 -11.55 3.82
N GLU A 367 43.38 -11.09 4.02
CA GLU A 367 44.05 -10.95 5.34
C GLU A 367 43.32 -10.07 6.39
N ALA A 368 42.24 -9.39 6.00
CA ALA A 368 41.40 -8.57 6.90
C ALA A 368 40.48 -9.42 7.80
N PHE A 369 40.36 -10.71 7.56
CA PHE A 369 39.54 -11.62 8.35
C PHE A 369 40.45 -12.65 9.05
N ASP A 370 40.48 -12.53 10.37
CA ASP A 370 41.49 -13.10 11.27
C ASP A 370 41.59 -14.64 11.17
N GLN A 371 42.80 -15.20 11.29
CA GLN A 371 43.06 -16.66 11.35
C GLN A 371 42.22 -17.34 12.45
N THR A 372 41.86 -16.57 13.48
CA THR A 372 40.98 -16.96 14.58
C THR A 372 39.57 -17.34 14.13
N LEU A 373 39.00 -16.65 13.13
CA LEU A 373 37.68 -17.00 12.61
C LEU A 373 37.72 -18.24 11.71
N THR A 374 38.78 -18.38 10.90
CA THR A 374 39.04 -19.60 10.12
C THR A 374 39.12 -20.81 11.05
N ALA A 375 39.85 -20.69 12.16
CA ALA A 375 39.99 -21.75 13.16
C ALA A 375 38.67 -22.07 13.87
N LEU A 376 37.86 -21.06 14.18
CA LEU A 376 36.52 -21.23 14.78
C LEU A 376 35.54 -21.92 13.84
N LEU A 377 35.52 -21.52 12.57
CA LEU A 377 34.68 -22.13 11.53
C LEU A 377 35.14 -23.56 11.23
N LEU A 378 36.46 -23.81 11.10
CA LEU A 378 37.01 -25.16 10.95
C LEU A 378 36.73 -26.06 12.17
N GLY A 379 36.64 -25.48 13.37
CA GLY A 379 36.26 -26.18 14.60
C GLY A 379 34.78 -26.55 14.66
N LEU A 380 33.90 -25.80 13.99
CA LEU A 380 32.46 -26.08 13.90
C LEU A 380 32.10 -27.10 12.81
N VAL A 381 32.97 -27.29 11.82
CA VAL A 381 32.84 -28.27 10.72
C VAL A 381 33.24 -29.69 11.14
N ARG A 382 34.11 -29.80 12.16
CA ARG A 382 34.61 -31.05 12.72
C ARG A 382 33.68 -31.58 13.78
#